data_AF-A0A816CXH5-F1
#
_entry.id   AF-A0A816CXH5-F1
#
_cell.length_a   1.000
_cell.length_b   1.000
_cell.length_c   1.000
_cell.angle_alpha   90.00
_cell.angle_beta   90.00
_cell.angle_gamma   90.00
#
_symmetry.space_group_name_H-M   'P 1'
#
loop_
_entity.id
_entity.type
_entity.pdbx_description
1 polymer ?
#
loop_
_entity_poly.entity_id
_entity_poly.type
_entity_poly.pdbx_seq_one_letter_code
_entity_poly.pdbx_strand_id
1 'polypeptide(L)' 'EFQPDVEFEETTMDGREVKAIVRIKGNKMEHTMKGKDGKECVVVRYVNDQGQQQIDLTCGSTTAHRWFKRAD' A
#
# COMPACT_ATOMS: atom_id res chain seq x y z
N GLU A 1 1.34 5.89 -11.56
CA GLU A 1 -0.05 5.59 -11.94
C GLU A 1 -0.21 4.08 -12.02
N PHE A 2 -1.37 3.52 -11.71
CA PHE A 2 -1.61 2.08 -11.76
C PHE A 2 -3.03 1.80 -12.26
N GLN A 3 -3.22 0.62 -12.84
CA GLN A 3 -4.54 0.06 -13.09
C GLN A 3 -4.84 -0.99 -12.02
N PRO A 4 -6.02 -0.96 -11.35
CA PRO A 4 -6.40 -1.99 -10.39
C PRO A 4 -6.32 -3.39 -11.00
N ASP A 5 -5.87 -4.36 -10.18
CA ASP A 5 -5.72 -5.77 -10.54
C ASP A 5 -4.72 -6.06 -11.68
N VAL A 6 -3.88 -5.10 -12.04
CA VAL A 6 -2.80 -5.24 -13.02
C VAL A 6 -1.45 -5.06 -12.31
N GLU A 7 -0.51 -5.98 -12.57
CA GLU A 7 0.86 -5.87 -12.06
C GLU A 7 1.65 -4.79 -12.83
N PHE A 8 2.49 -4.05 -12.13
CA PHE A 8 3.36 -3.03 -12.71
C PHE A 8 4.71 -2.97 -11.99
N GLU A 9 5.72 -2.43 -12.67
CA GLU A 9 7.02 -2.14 -12.05
C GLU A 9 6.95 -0.78 -11.34
N GLU A 10 7.48 -0.70 -10.13
CA GLU A 10 7.50 0.50 -9.31
C GLU A 10 8.89 0.71 -8.69
N THR A 11 9.40 1.93 -8.80
CA THR A 11 10.52 2.42 -7.97
C THR A 11 9.93 3.10 -6.73
N THR A 12 10.15 2.51 -5.55
CA THR A 12 9.64 3.07 -4.28
C THR A 12 10.37 4.36 -3.89
N MET A 13 9.81 5.15 -2.97
CA MET A 13 10.41 6.41 -2.50
C MET A 13 11.83 6.27 -1.94
N ASP A 14 12.17 5.10 -1.40
CA ASP A 14 13.50 4.76 -0.89
C ASP A 14 14.41 4.08 -1.94
N GLY A 15 13.98 4.06 -3.21
CA GLY A 15 14.80 3.62 -4.35
C GLY A 15 14.81 2.11 -4.62
N ARG A 16 13.89 1.33 -4.05
CA ARG A 16 13.78 -0.10 -4.35
C ARG A 16 12.95 -0.33 -5.60
N GLU A 17 13.42 -1.24 -6.45
CA GLU A 17 12.66 -1.76 -7.60
C GLU A 17 11.80 -2.95 -7.14
N VAL A 18 10.49 -2.82 -7.30
CA VAL A 18 9.51 -3.83 -6.89
C VAL A 18 8.52 -4.13 -8.02
N LYS A 19 7.98 -5.34 -8.02
CA LYS A 19 6.76 -5.66 -8.77
C LYS A 19 5.56 -5.42 -7.86
N ALA A 20 4.67 -4.54 -8.28
CA ALA A 20 3.54 -4.06 -7.49
C ALA A 20 2.20 -4.45 -8.10
N ILE A 21 1.18 -4.59 -7.26
CA ILE A 21 -0.23 -4.70 -7.67
C ILE A 21 -1.12 -4.00 -6.65
N VAL A 22 -2.13 -3.27 -7.14
CA VAL A 22 -3.13 -2.63 -6.29
C VAL A 22 -4.48 -3.28 -6.52
N ARG A 23 -5.15 -3.68 -5.42
CA ARG A 23 -6.48 -4.29 -5.43
C ARG A 23 -7.44 -3.50 -4.56
N ILE A 24 -8.67 -3.33 -5.03
CA ILE A 24 -9.75 -2.73 -4.23
C ILE A 24 -10.63 -3.85 -3.69
N LYS A 25 -10.63 -4.03 -2.37
CA LYS A 25 -11.40 -5.05 -1.65
C LYS A 25 -12.39 -4.36 -0.71
N GLY A 26 -13.62 -4.17 -1.18
CA GLY A 26 -14.64 -3.43 -0.43
C GLY A 26 -14.21 -1.97 -0.20
N ASN A 27 -14.10 -1.55 1.06
CA ASN A 27 -13.67 -0.19 1.44
C ASN A 27 -12.14 -0.04 1.60
N LYS A 28 -11.36 -1.08 1.26
CA LYS A 28 -9.90 -1.09 1.42
C LYS A 28 -9.20 -1.14 0.06
N MET A 29 -8.16 -0.32 -0.08
CA MET A 29 -7.16 -0.44 -1.14
C MET A 29 -5.95 -1.18 -0.58
N GLU A 30 -5.62 -2.33 -1.15
CA GLU A 30 -4.45 -3.14 -0.82
C GLU A 30 -3.39 -2.98 -1.91
N HIS A 31 -2.20 -2.51 -1.54
CA HIS A 31 -1.05 -2.38 -2.42
C HIS A 31 0.03 -3.36 -1.98
N THR A 32 0.26 -4.41 -2.78
CA THR A 32 1.29 -5.43 -2.51
C THR A 32 2.52 -5.12 -3.37
N MET A 33 3.69 -5.05 -2.75
CA MET A 33 4.99 -4.80 -3.39
C MET A 33 5.93 -5.97 -3.11
N LYS A 34 6.46 -6.59 -4.15
CA LYS A 34 7.41 -7.70 -4.05
C LYS A 34 8.78 -7.30 -4.58
N GLY A 35 9.78 -7.37 -3.72
CA GLY A 35 11.18 -7.11 -4.07
C GLY A 35 11.84 -8.28 -4.80
N LYS A 36 12.95 -7.99 -5.49
CA LYS A 36 13.78 -9.01 -6.16
C LYS A 36 14.37 -10.04 -5.19
N ASP A 37 14.51 -9.68 -3.91
CA ASP A 37 14.95 -10.59 -2.84
C ASP A 37 13.83 -11.52 -2.34
N GLY A 38 12.65 -11.47 -2.97
CA GLY A 38 11.49 -12.28 -2.63
C GLY A 38 10.70 -11.77 -1.43
N LYS A 39 11.14 -10.69 -0.77
CA LYS A 39 10.39 -10.08 0.33
C LYS A 39 9.18 -9.33 -0.17
N GLU A 40 8.14 -9.34 0.64
CA GLU A 40 6.87 -8.69 0.34
C GLU A 40 6.53 -7.66 1.42
N CYS A 41 5.99 -6.53 0.96
CA CYS A 41 5.38 -5.51 1.78
C CYS A 41 3.95 -5.25 1.29
N VAL A 42 3.02 -5.09 2.22
CA VAL A 42 1.61 -4.78 1.93
C VAL A 42 1.24 -3.45 2.58
N VAL A 43 0.63 -2.55 1.81
CA VAL A 43 0.06 -1.30 2.29
C VAL A 43 -1.45 -1.37 2.13
N VAL A 44 -2.20 -1.28 3.23
CA VAL A 44 -3.66 -1.22 3.23
C VAL A 44 -4.09 0.19 3.56
N ARG A 45 -4.95 0.77 2.72
CA ARG A 45 -5.50 2.11 2.89
C ARG A 45 -7.01 2.05 2.96
N TYR A 46 -7.60 2.76 3.90
CA TYR A 46 -9.05 2.89 4.02
C TYR A 46 -9.41 4.21 4.69
N VAL A 47 -10.68 4.61 4.57
CA VAL A 47 -11.21 5.76 5.31
C VAL A 47 -12.04 5.21 6.46
N ASN A 48 -11.76 5.66 7.68
CA ASN A 48 -12.55 5.28 8.86
C ASN A 48 -13.85 6.10 8.95
N ASP A 49 -14.69 5.79 9.93
CA ASP A 49 -15.99 6.45 10.13
C ASP A 49 -15.86 7.95 10.48
N GLN A 50 -14.67 8.39 10.89
CA GLN A 50 -14.36 9.81 11.17
C GLN A 50 -13.86 10.56 9.92
N GLY A 51 -13.86 9.92 8.74
CA GLY A 51 -13.36 10.51 7.49
C GLY A 51 -11.84 10.63 7.42
N GLN A 52 -11.09 10.00 8.32
CA GLN A 52 -9.63 9.99 8.31
C GLN A 52 -9.11 8.85 7.45
N GLN A 53 -8.09 9.10 6.63
CA GLN A 53 -7.40 8.04 5.90
C GLN A 53 -6.47 7.31 6.86
N GLN A 54 -6.69 6.01 6.97
CA GLN A 54 -5.90 5.05 7.73
C GLN A 54 -4.96 4.31 6.76
N ILE A 55 -3.71 4.16 7.15
CA ILE A 55 -2.72 3.39 6.40
C ILE A 55 -2.05 2.38 7.32
N ASP A 56 -2.20 1.10 7.00
CA ASP A 56 -1.51 0.00 7.66
C ASP A 56 -0.45 -0.56 6.71
N LEU A 57 0.81 -0.55 7.13
CA LEU A 57 1.93 -1.13 6.38
C LEU A 57 2.40 -2.39 7.11
N THR A 58 2.62 -3.48 6.38
CA THR A 58 3.21 -4.72 6.91
C THR A 58 4.36 -5.17 6.00
N CYS A 59 5.53 -5.45 6.56
CA CYS A 59 6.66 -6.05 5.87
C CYS A 59 7.25 -7.16 6.76
N GLY A 60 7.05 -8.42 6.38
CA GLY A 60 7.38 -9.56 7.25
C GLY A 60 6.64 -9.47 8.58
N SER A 61 7.37 -9.46 9.70
CA SER A 61 6.82 -9.34 11.06
C SER A 61 6.64 -7.90 11.54
N THR A 62 7.11 -6.90 10.78
CA THR A 62 7.09 -5.49 11.19
C THR A 62 5.88 -4.77 10.63
N THR A 63 5.19 -4.01 11.47
CA THR A 63 4.03 -3.18 11.08
C THR A 63 4.25 -1.70 11.37
N ALA A 64 3.56 -0.84 10.61
CA ALA A 64 3.51 0.60 10.86
C ALA A 64 2.12 1.15 10.53
N HIS A 65 1.66 2.13 11.30
CA HIS A 65 0.34 2.75 11.16
C HIS A 65 0.47 4.25 10.98
N ARG A 66 -0.26 4.83 10.02
CA ARG A 66 -0.32 6.28 9.79
C ARG A 66 -1.75 6.74 9.57
N TRP A 67 -2.06 7.94 10.06
CA TRP A 67 -3.38 8.54 9.97
C TRP A 67 -3.28 9.93 9.36
N PHE A 68 -4.13 10.20 8.37
CA PHE A 68 -4.17 11.47 7.67
C PHE A 68 -5.57 12.05 7.80
N LYS A 69 -5.63 13.35 8.11
CA LYS A 69 -6.84 14.15 7.94
C LYS A 69 -6.85 14.68 6.52
N ARG A 70 -8.03 14.77 5.92
CA ARG A 70 -8.21 15.46 4.65
C ARG A 70 -7.71 16.91 4.82
N ALA A 71 -6.87 17.36 3.89
CA ALA A 71 -6.50 18.77 3.82
C ALA A 71 -7.70 19.57 3.30
N ASP A 72 -7.92 20.73 3.89
CA ASP A 72 -8.97 21.68 3.47
C ASP A 72 -8.68 22.27 2.08
#